data_AF-C4LKH2-F1
#
_entry.id   AF-C4LKH2-F1
#
_cell.length_a   1.000
_cell.length_b   1.000
_cell.length_c   1.000
_cell.angle_alpha   90.00
_cell.angle_beta   90.00
_cell.angle_gamma   90.00
#
_symmetry.space_group_name_H-M   'P 1'
#
loop_
_entity.id
_entity.type
_entity.pdbx_description
1 polymer ?
#
loop_
_entity_poly.entity_id
_entity_poly.type
_entity_poly.pdbx_seq_one_letter_code
_entity_poly.pdbx_strand_id
1 'polypeptide(L)'
;MAAKKTTKKPVQPNTDWFDYTTHSGESISLPPIGSVITAGDRRRAKRDGVDDEEFSWIMLERAADKAAEGTLDIIDAMQMDEFNTFMKAWSDGGDKS
;
A
#
# COMPACT_ATOMS: atom_id res chain seq x y z
N MET A 1 -45.19 -12.47 12.20
CA MET A 1 -43.93 -13.21 11.97
C MET A 1 -42.89 -12.21 11.49
N ALA A 2 -41.88 -11.89 12.31
CA ALA A 2 -40.85 -10.90 11.99
C ALA A 2 -39.66 -11.59 11.31
N ALA A 3 -39.43 -11.27 10.03
CA ALA A 3 -38.26 -11.75 9.29
C ALA A 3 -37.01 -11.01 9.77
N LYS A 4 -36.16 -11.71 10.54
CA LYS A 4 -34.80 -11.28 10.84
C LYS A 4 -33.97 -11.38 9.55
N LYS A 5 -33.74 -10.26 8.89
CA LYS A 5 -32.75 -10.15 7.80
C LYS A 5 -31.37 -10.02 8.42
N THR A 6 -30.65 -11.13 8.48
CA THR A 6 -29.19 -11.12 8.62
C THR A 6 -28.54 -10.88 7.26
N THR A 7 -27.37 -10.24 7.27
CA THR A 7 -26.31 -10.34 6.23
C THR A 7 -26.51 -9.38 5.04
N LYS A 8 -25.62 -8.45 4.67
CA LYS A 8 -24.18 -8.23 4.89
C LYS A 8 -23.96 -6.73 5.17
N LYS A 9 -23.07 -6.38 6.10
CA LYS A 9 -22.47 -5.03 6.11
C LYS A 9 -21.86 -4.83 4.72
N PRO A 10 -22.11 -3.72 4.01
CA PRO A 10 -21.32 -3.41 2.84
C PRO A 10 -19.87 -3.36 3.30
N VAL A 11 -19.02 -4.19 2.69
CA VAL A 11 -17.57 -3.98 2.75
C VAL A 11 -17.40 -2.57 2.25
N GLN A 12 -17.07 -1.64 3.15
CA GLN A 12 -16.78 -0.28 2.75
C GLN A 12 -15.69 -0.40 1.68
N PRO A 13 -15.86 0.15 0.47
CA PRO A 13 -14.72 0.33 -0.40
C PRO A 13 -13.70 1.09 0.44
N ASN A 14 -12.47 0.59 0.53
CA ASN A 14 -11.40 1.32 1.17
C ASN A 14 -11.12 2.56 0.31
N THR A 15 -11.91 3.62 0.47
CA THR A 15 -11.91 4.83 -0.37
C THR A 15 -10.57 5.58 -0.33
N ASP A 16 -9.67 5.21 0.57
CA ASP A 16 -8.35 5.80 0.78
C ASP A 16 -7.19 4.91 0.30
N TRP A 17 -7.46 3.76 -0.32
CA TRP A 17 -6.40 2.94 -0.92
C TRP A 17 -5.91 3.57 -2.22
N PHE A 18 -4.62 3.38 -2.47
CA PHE A 18 -3.95 3.80 -3.67
C PHE A 18 -4.10 2.72 -4.73
N ASP A 19 -4.86 3.02 -5.77
CA ASP A 19 -5.01 2.16 -6.93
C ASP A 19 -4.08 2.64 -8.06
N TYR A 20 -3.34 1.70 -8.64
CA TYR A 20 -2.43 1.93 -9.75
C TYR A 20 -2.61 0.85 -10.82
N THR A 21 -2.59 1.25 -12.09
CA THR A 21 -2.61 0.32 -13.21
C THR A 21 -1.26 0.37 -13.91
N THR A 22 -0.56 -0.76 -13.95
CA THR A 22 0.73 -0.90 -14.62
C THR A 22 0.58 -0.78 -16.13
N HIS A 23 1.69 -0.53 -16.84
CA HIS A 23 1.73 -0.48 -18.29
C HIS A 23 1.36 -1.83 -18.92
N SER A 24 1.62 -2.94 -18.20
CA SER A 24 1.20 -4.30 -18.56
C SER A 24 -0.31 -4.51 -18.46
N GLY A 25 -1.05 -3.56 -17.87
CA GLY A 25 -2.49 -3.64 -17.66
C GLY A 25 -2.91 -4.32 -16.37
N GLU A 26 -1.97 -4.59 -15.46
CA GLU A 26 -2.24 -5.19 -14.15
C GLU A 26 -2.63 -4.10 -13.14
N SER A 27 -3.54 -4.41 -12.24
CA SER A 27 -4.00 -3.46 -11.23
C SER A 27 -3.42 -3.80 -9.86
N ILE A 28 -2.73 -2.82 -9.27
CA ILE A 28 -2.20 -2.86 -7.91
C ILE A 28 -3.08 -1.97 -7.04
N SER A 29 -3.46 -2.46 -5.86
CA SER A 29 -4.15 -1.66 -4.85
C SER A 29 -3.38 -1.76 -3.54
N LEU A 30 -2.79 -0.66 -3.08
CA LEU A 30 -2.02 -0.58 -1.85
C LEU A 30 -2.72 0.30 -0.81
N PRO A 31 -2.61 -0.04 0.49
CA PRO A 31 -3.02 0.87 1.54
C PRO A 31 -2.14 2.14 1.55
N PRO A 32 -2.65 3.28 2.05
CA PRO A 32 -1.86 4.50 2.16
C PRO A 32 -0.70 4.31 3.17
N ILE A 33 0.44 4.97 2.92
CA ILE A 33 1.67 4.81 3.72
C ILE A 33 1.42 5.04 5.23
N GLY A 34 0.64 6.07 5.59
CA GLY A 34 0.33 6.38 6.98
C GLY A 34 -0.47 5.29 7.72
N SER A 35 -1.07 4.34 6.99
CA SER A 35 -1.78 3.20 7.58
C SER A 35 -0.92 1.95 7.79
N VAL A 36 0.28 1.91 7.18
CA VAL A 36 1.23 0.79 7.29
C VAL A 36 2.42 1.11 8.17
N ILE A 37 2.76 2.39 8.29
CA ILE A 37 3.91 2.86 9.06
C ILE A 37 3.50 3.93 10.05
N THR A 38 3.99 3.80 11.29
CA THR A 38 3.80 4.81 12.33
C THR A 38 5.07 5.66 12.52
N ALA A 39 4.91 6.83 13.15
CA ALA A 39 6.05 7.62 13.60
C ALA A 39 6.99 6.85 14.56
N GLY A 40 6.45 5.87 15.30
CA GLY A 40 7.23 4.98 16.16
C GLY A 40 8.14 4.05 15.37
N ASP A 41 7.68 3.55 14.22
CA ASP A 41 8.47 2.71 13.31
C ASP A 41 9.59 3.52 12.67
N ARG A 42 9.29 4.74 12.20
CA ARG A 42 10.32 5.65 11.67
C ARG A 42 11.39 6.00 12.71
N ARG A 43 11.00 6.21 13.97
CA ARG A 43 11.94 6.43 15.07
C ARG A 43 12.80 5.19 15.35
N ARG A 44 12.22 3.98 15.31
CA ARG A 44 12.95 2.72 15.49
C ARG A 44 13.94 2.49 14.36
N ALA A 45 13.51 2.63 13.11
CA ALA A 45 14.37 2.53 11.92
C ALA A 45 15.60 3.46 12.03
N LYS A 46 15.36 4.74 12.37
CA LYS A 46 16.45 5.72 12.58
C LYS A 46 17.40 5.34 13.71
N ARG A 47 16.89 4.75 14.80
CA ARG A 47 17.73 4.27 15.92
C ARG A 47 18.57 3.05 15.51
N ASP A 48 17.97 2.17 14.72
CA ASP A 48 18.56 0.90 14.32
C ASP A 48 19.52 1.08 13.11
N GLY A 49 19.66 2.31 12.60
CA GLY A 49 20.60 2.67 11.54
C GLY A 49 20.10 2.37 10.12
N VAL A 50 18.80 2.10 9.97
CA VAL A 50 18.15 1.86 8.67
C VAL A 50 18.15 3.17 7.88
N ASP A 51 18.64 3.11 6.65
CA ASP A 51 18.61 4.26 5.75
C ASP A 51 17.22 4.48 5.13
N ASP A 52 17.02 5.61 4.46
CA ASP A 52 15.71 5.96 3.90
C ASP A 52 15.28 5.01 2.75
N GLU A 53 16.23 4.39 2.04
CA GLU A 53 15.97 3.46 0.94
C GLU A 53 15.49 2.11 1.49
N GLU A 54 16.22 1.52 2.43
CA GLU A 54 15.84 0.31 3.14
C GLU A 54 14.52 0.50 3.89
N PHE A 55 14.31 1.68 4.50
CA PHE A 55 13.04 1.97 5.15
C PHE A 55 11.87 2.02 4.15
N SER A 56 12.10 2.53 2.93
CA SER A 56 11.09 2.58 1.87
C SER A 56 10.68 1.19 1.41
N TRP A 57 11.64 0.27 1.25
CA TRP A 57 11.38 -1.14 0.95
C TRP A 57 10.55 -1.82 2.06
N ILE A 58 10.92 -1.58 3.32
CA ILE A 58 10.17 -2.09 4.48
C ILE A 58 8.72 -1.58 4.49
N MET A 59 8.47 -0.34 4.05
CA MET A 59 7.10 0.18 3.94
C MET A 59 6.32 -0.58 2.86
N LEU A 60 6.94 -0.79 1.71
CA LEU A 60 6.35 -1.42 0.54
C LEU A 60 5.94 -2.86 0.85
N GLU A 61 6.83 -3.64 1.46
CA GLU A 61 6.55 -5.01 1.89
C GLU A 61 5.35 -5.06 2.85
N ARG A 62 5.33 -4.17 3.86
CA ARG A 62 4.19 -4.07 4.80
C ARG A 62 2.89 -3.66 4.14
N ALA A 63 2.94 -2.88 3.08
CA ALA A 63 1.77 -2.49 2.32
C ALA A 63 1.26 -3.64 1.47
N ALA A 64 2.17 -4.36 0.80
CA ALA A 64 1.84 -5.52 0.00
C ALA A 64 1.32 -6.69 0.85
N ASP A 65 1.83 -6.88 2.07
CA ASP A 65 1.30 -7.85 3.05
C ASP A 65 -0.19 -7.64 3.37
N LYS A 66 -0.65 -6.39 3.29
CA LYS A 66 -2.06 -6.02 3.50
C LYS A 66 -2.86 -6.01 2.19
N ALA A 67 -2.18 -6.01 1.05
CA ALA A 67 -2.78 -5.94 -0.27
C ALA A 67 -3.22 -7.33 -0.75
N ALA A 68 -3.54 -7.43 -2.04
CA ALA A 68 -3.84 -8.71 -2.65
C ALA A 68 -2.59 -9.59 -2.74
N GLU A 69 -2.76 -10.90 -2.60
CA GLU A 69 -1.70 -11.87 -2.85
C GLU A 69 -1.17 -11.71 -4.28
N GLY A 70 0.16 -11.73 -4.45
CA GLY A 70 0.82 -11.47 -5.73
C GLY A 70 1.09 -9.99 -6.06
N THR A 71 0.74 -9.05 -5.16
CA THR A 71 1.04 -7.62 -5.38
C THR A 71 2.54 -7.36 -5.53
N LEU A 72 3.40 -8.01 -4.73
CA LEU A 72 4.85 -7.90 -4.88
C LEU A 72 5.34 -8.46 -6.21
N ASP A 73 4.78 -9.57 -6.69
CA ASP A 73 5.17 -10.15 -7.98
C ASP A 73 4.90 -9.19 -9.14
N ILE A 74 3.77 -8.47 -9.10
CA ILE A 74 3.44 -7.43 -10.09
C ILE A 74 4.43 -6.26 -9.98
N ILE A 75 4.77 -5.86 -8.75
CA ILE A 75 5.73 -4.78 -8.51
C ILE A 75 7.13 -5.13 -8.99
N ASP A 76 7.59 -6.35 -8.71
CA ASP A 76 8.90 -6.86 -9.10
C ASP A 76 9.01 -7.03 -10.63
N ALA A 77 7.89 -7.26 -11.31
CA ALA A 77 7.82 -7.31 -12.78
C ALA A 77 7.84 -5.91 -13.45
N MET A 78 7.67 -4.83 -12.70
CA MET A 78 7.70 -3.46 -13.24
C MET A 78 9.11 -3.07 -13.70
N GLN A 79 9.18 -2.27 -14.75
CA GLN A 79 10.44 -1.62 -15.14
C GLN A 79 10.83 -0.58 -14.09
N MET A 80 12.14 -0.34 -13.92
CA MET A 80 12.65 0.56 -12.88
C MET A 80 12.06 2.00 -12.98
N ASP A 81 11.86 2.50 -14.21
CA ASP A 81 11.25 3.82 -14.43
C ASP A 81 9.78 3.88 -14.01
N GLU A 82 9.05 2.78 -14.26
CA GLU A 82 7.65 2.62 -13.86
C GLU A 82 7.54 2.47 -12.35
N PHE A 83 8.42 1.65 -11.75
CA PHE A 83 8.52 1.47 -10.31
C PHE A 83 8.76 2.80 -9.58
N ASN A 84 9.71 3.62 -10.05
CA ASN A 84 9.96 4.94 -9.48
C ASN A 84 8.74 5.87 -9.58
N THR A 85 8.00 5.78 -10.70
CA THR A 85 6.76 6.55 -10.90
C THR A 85 5.66 6.08 -9.95
N PHE A 86 5.51 4.78 -9.80
CA PHE A 86 4.58 4.14 -8.87
C PHE A 86 4.89 4.52 -7.41
N MET A 87 6.14 4.37 -6.97
CA MET A 87 6.56 4.71 -5.60
C MET A 87 6.31 6.19 -5.29
N LYS A 88 6.60 7.08 -6.25
CA LYS A 88 6.30 8.51 -6.10
C LYS A 88 4.80 8.76 -6.01
N ALA A 89 4.00 8.17 -6.89
CA ALA A 89 2.55 8.33 -6.89
C ALA A 89 1.91 7.77 -5.60
N TRP A 90 2.43 6.66 -5.07
CA TRP A 90 1.98 6.07 -3.83
C TRP A 90 2.35 6.94 -2.62
N SER A 91 3.55 7.51 -2.61
CA SER A 91 3.98 8.49 -1.61
C SER A 91 3.14 9.76 -1.64
N ASP A 92 2.88 10.33 -2.82
CA ASP A 92 2.08 11.54 -3.00
C ASP A 92 0.59 11.28 -2.72
N GLY A 93 0.08 10.10 -3.04
CA GLY A 93 -1.30 9.68 -2.77
C GLY A 93 -1.61 9.43 -1.29
N GLY A 94 -0.58 9.34 -0.45
CA GLY A 94 -0.65 9.18 1.01
C GLY A 94 -0.64 10.49 1.81
N ASP A 95 -0.33 11.63 1.18
CA ASP A 95 -0.38 12.96 1.79
C ASP A 95 -1.59 13.72 1.22
N LYS A 96 -2.80 13.36 1.68
CA LYS A 96 -3.94 14.27 1.59
C LYS A 96 -4.01 15.07 2.89
N SER A 97 -3.25 16.16 2.96
CA SER A 97 -3.47 17.21 3.97
C SER A 97 -3.50 18.59 3.35
#